data_AF-A0A952S6U2-F1
#
_entry.id   AF-A0A952S6U2-F1
#
_cell.length_a   1.000
_cell.length_b   1.000
_cell.length_c   1.000
_cell.angle_alpha   90.00
_cell.angle_beta   90.00
_cell.angle_gamma   90.00
#
_symmetry.space_group_name_H-M   'P 1'
#
loop_
_entity.id
_entity.type
_entity.pdbx_description
1 polymer ?
#
loop_
_entity_poly.entity_id
_entity_poly.type
_entity_poly.pdbx_seq_one_letter_code
_entity_poly.pdbx_strand_id
1 'polypeptide(L)'
;MKHLILAIIVFMAMAISLEAQSPTKSPLVLTSVCFLDLADHTKQANITFTDSYSFKIGDNNQPTEVKAFRAKFTDVNDVASCLSNWRLIGFPAQTKFHVEFSWRHSVGWNSMRISTKDYAQVTIIESRVDGK
;
A
#
# COMPACT_ATOMS: atom_id res chain seq x y z
N MET A 1 42.82 -35.94 -32.49
CA MET A 1 42.97 -34.47 -32.29
C MET A 1 41.73 -33.63 -32.63
N LYS A 2 40.62 -34.18 -33.17
CA LYS A 2 39.36 -33.42 -33.37
C LYS A 2 38.38 -33.50 -32.19
N HIS A 3 38.48 -34.54 -31.35
CA HIS A 3 37.56 -34.75 -30.23
C HIS A 3 37.93 -34.00 -28.94
N LEU A 4 39.13 -33.42 -28.85
CA LEU A 4 39.60 -32.71 -27.66
C LEU A 4 39.16 -31.23 -27.64
N ILE A 5 38.74 -30.68 -28.79
CA ILE A 5 38.37 -29.26 -28.94
C ILE A 5 36.88 -29.03 -28.60
N LEU A 6 36.03 -30.05 -28.71
CA LEU A 6 34.59 -29.91 -28.43
C LEU A 6 34.26 -29.81 -26.93
N ALA A 7 35.06 -30.41 -26.05
CA ALA A 7 34.78 -30.46 -24.62
C ALA A 7 34.99 -29.11 -23.90
N ILE A 8 35.82 -28.22 -24.47
CA ILE A 8 36.16 -26.92 -23.86
C ILE A 8 35.04 -25.89 -24.11
N ILE A 9 34.31 -26.00 -25.23
CA ILE A 9 33.24 -25.05 -25.57
C ILE A 9 31.98 -25.28 -24.71
N VAL A 10 31.74 -26.52 -24.26
CA VAL A 10 30.57 -26.83 -23.41
C VAL A 10 30.70 -26.26 -21.99
N PHE A 11 31.92 -26.11 -21.46
CA PHE A 11 32.13 -25.52 -20.13
C PHE A 11 32.10 -23.98 -20.12
N MET A 12 32.26 -23.33 -21.27
CA MET A 12 32.25 -21.86 -21.34
C MET A 12 30.82 -21.26 -21.43
N ALA A 13 29.79 -22.10 -21.54
CA ALA A 13 28.38 -21.68 -21.58
C ALA A 13 27.69 -21.70 -20.20
N MET A 14 28.40 -22.02 -19.11
CA MET A 14 27.88 -22.05 -17.73
C MET A 14 28.51 -20.98 -16.82
N ALA A 15 29.02 -19.88 -17.40
CA ALA A 15 29.63 -18.77 -16.64
C ALA A 15 28.90 -17.43 -16.83
N ILE A 16 27.64 -17.46 -17.26
CA ILE A 16 26.75 -16.30 -17.40
C ILE A 16 25.38 -16.86 -17.02
N SER A 17 24.74 -16.59 -15.89
CA SER A 17 24.58 -15.32 -15.20
C SER A 17 24.40 -15.60 -13.71
N LEU A 18 25.44 -15.40 -12.90
CA LEU A 18 25.21 -14.97 -11.53
C LEU A 18 25.12 -13.44 -11.61
N GLU A 19 24.06 -12.94 -12.23
CA GLU A 19 23.63 -11.56 -11.98
C GLU A 19 23.42 -11.50 -10.48
N ALA A 20 24.37 -10.87 -9.80
CA ALA A 20 24.22 -10.48 -8.42
C ALA A 20 22.90 -9.72 -8.36
N GLN A 21 21.85 -10.40 -7.90
CA GLN A 21 20.60 -9.75 -7.53
C GLN A 21 21.01 -8.82 -6.40
N SER A 22 21.33 -7.57 -6.76
CA SER A 22 21.57 -6.51 -5.80
C SER A 22 20.40 -6.58 -4.84
N PRO A 23 20.63 -6.63 -3.52
CA PRO A 23 19.54 -6.81 -2.56
C PRO A 23 18.47 -5.77 -2.88
N THR A 24 17.36 -6.22 -3.44
CA THR A 24 16.26 -5.35 -3.85
C THR A 24 15.79 -4.70 -2.57
N LYS A 25 16.17 -3.43 -2.38
CA LYS A 25 15.90 -2.68 -1.16
C LYS A 25 14.40 -2.82 -0.89
N SER A 26 14.04 -3.45 0.22
CA SER A 26 12.64 -3.72 0.52
C SER A 26 11.83 -2.43 0.46
N PRO A 27 10.64 -2.45 -0.15
CA PRO A 27 9.84 -1.24 -0.26
C PRO A 27 9.54 -0.68 1.13
N LEU A 28 9.58 0.64 1.24
CA LEU A 28 9.35 1.38 2.48
C LEU A 28 8.07 2.18 2.35
N VAL A 29 7.14 1.97 3.28
CA VAL A 29 5.83 2.64 3.31
C VAL A 29 5.77 3.54 4.53
N LEU A 30 5.98 4.84 4.32
CA LEU A 30 5.90 5.88 5.33
C LEU A 30 4.50 6.46 5.32
N THR A 31 3.69 6.09 6.29
CA THR A 31 2.26 6.42 6.34
C THR A 31 1.87 6.83 7.74
N SER A 32 0.78 7.58 7.81
CA SER A 32 0.07 7.91 9.05
C SER A 32 -1.36 7.40 8.92
N VAL A 33 -1.98 7.09 10.05
CA VAL A 33 -3.41 6.75 10.09
C VAL A 33 -4.22 7.99 9.71
N CYS A 34 -5.16 7.83 8.77
CA CYS A 34 -6.14 8.87 8.44
C CYS A 34 -7.35 8.79 9.37
N PHE A 35 -7.48 9.75 10.28
CA PHE A 35 -8.70 9.92 11.08
C PHE A 35 -9.69 10.79 10.30
N LEU A 36 -10.44 10.17 9.41
CA LEU A 36 -11.41 10.84 8.55
C LEU A 36 -12.63 11.25 9.38
N ASP A 37 -13.12 12.47 9.20
CA ASP A 37 -14.32 12.90 9.90
C ASP A 37 -15.56 12.21 9.33
N LEU A 38 -16.53 11.95 10.19
CA LEU A 38 -17.80 11.35 9.83
C LEU A 38 -18.93 12.26 10.29
N ALA A 39 -20.01 12.31 9.50
CA ALA A 39 -21.21 13.00 9.92
C ALA A 39 -21.76 12.43 11.24
N ASP A 40 -22.30 13.27 12.12
CA ASP A 40 -22.71 12.87 13.47
C ASP A 40 -23.75 11.74 13.47
N HIS A 41 -24.69 11.75 12.52
CA HIS A 41 -25.68 10.68 12.38
C HIS A 41 -25.02 9.33 12.03
N THR A 42 -23.89 9.32 11.32
CA THR A 42 -23.11 8.12 11.02
C THR A 42 -22.40 7.62 12.28
N LYS A 43 -21.80 8.54 13.05
CA LYS A 43 -21.13 8.22 14.33
C LYS A 43 -22.09 7.61 15.36
N GLN A 44 -23.33 8.10 15.41
CA GLN A 44 -24.37 7.64 16.33
C GLN A 44 -25.12 6.38 15.84
N ALA A 45 -25.00 6.04 14.55
CA ALA A 45 -25.63 4.86 14.01
C ALA A 45 -24.85 3.60 14.41
N ASN A 46 -25.56 2.55 14.79
CA ASN A 46 -24.97 1.24 15.08
C ASN A 46 -24.55 0.52 13.78
N ILE A 47 -23.53 1.05 13.12
CA ILE A 47 -23.03 0.55 11.85
C ILE A 47 -21.57 0.08 11.97
N THR A 48 -21.15 -0.72 11.00
CA THR A 48 -19.76 -1.09 10.78
C THR A 48 -19.57 -1.09 9.28
N PHE A 49 -18.51 -0.44 8.81
CA PHE A 49 -18.28 -0.31 7.38
C PHE A 49 -16.80 -0.24 7.07
N THR A 50 -16.49 -0.48 5.80
CA THR A 50 -15.17 -0.28 5.21
C THR A 50 -15.35 0.58 3.98
N ASP A 51 -14.63 1.70 3.96
CA ASP A 51 -14.54 2.56 2.78
C ASP A 51 -13.21 2.28 2.06
N SER A 52 -13.30 1.98 0.76
CA SER A 52 -12.17 1.58 -0.07
C SER A 52 -11.88 2.58 -1.19
N TYR A 53 -10.62 2.92 -1.32
CA TYR A 53 -10.08 3.84 -2.30
C TYR A 53 -8.96 3.17 -3.11
N SER A 54 -8.71 3.71 -4.29
CA SER A 54 -7.53 3.40 -5.09
C SER A 54 -6.73 4.67 -5.33
N PHE A 55 -5.41 4.52 -5.49
CA PHE A 55 -4.51 5.60 -5.88
C PHE A 55 -3.34 5.03 -6.68
N LYS A 56 -2.58 5.90 -7.33
CA LYS A 56 -1.32 5.56 -7.98
C LYS A 56 -0.15 6.22 -7.27
N ILE A 57 1.03 5.64 -7.41
CA ILE A 57 2.26 6.29 -6.98
C ILE A 57 2.71 7.28 -8.07
N GLY A 58 2.87 8.55 -7.71
CA GLY A 58 3.49 9.57 -8.55
C GLY A 58 5.03 9.47 -8.53
N ASP A 59 5.70 10.21 -9.40
CA ASP A 59 7.16 10.15 -9.58
C ASP A 59 7.95 10.56 -8.33
N ASN A 60 7.33 11.30 -7.42
CA ASN A 60 7.89 11.72 -6.14
C ASN A 60 7.58 10.74 -4.98
N ASN A 61 7.14 9.52 -5.29
CA ASN A 61 6.71 8.48 -4.34
C ASN A 61 5.46 8.85 -3.52
N GLN A 62 4.65 9.81 -3.96
CA GLN A 62 3.41 10.20 -3.27
C GLN A 62 2.18 9.56 -3.89
N PRO A 63 1.11 9.31 -3.13
CA PRO A 63 -0.20 9.00 -3.70
C PRO A 63 -0.70 10.10 -4.64
N THR A 64 -1.24 9.69 -5.78
CA THR A 64 -1.84 10.54 -6.82
C THR A 64 -3.09 9.85 -7.36
N GLU A 65 -3.95 10.57 -8.08
CA GLU A 65 -5.16 10.01 -8.70
C GLU A 65 -6.05 9.22 -7.73
N VAL A 66 -6.30 9.75 -6.54
CA VAL A 66 -7.14 9.10 -5.52
C VAL A 66 -8.58 8.99 -6.03
N LYS A 67 -9.14 7.77 -6.01
CA LYS A 67 -10.48 7.46 -6.51
C LYS A 67 -11.21 6.54 -5.55
N ALA A 68 -12.46 6.86 -5.25
CA ALA A 68 -13.35 5.97 -4.51
C ALA A 68 -13.72 4.73 -5.36
N PHE A 69 -13.71 3.55 -4.74
CA PHE A 69 -14.20 2.31 -5.37
C PHE A 69 -15.43 1.76 -4.64
N ARG A 70 -15.36 1.72 -3.30
CA ARG A 70 -16.46 1.32 -2.41
C ARG A 70 -16.41 2.21 -1.18
N ALA A 71 -16.71 3.49 -1.36
CA ALA A 71 -16.77 4.45 -0.27
C ALA A 71 -18.15 5.09 -0.20
N LYS A 72 -18.71 5.20 1.00
CA LYS A 72 -20.04 5.75 1.22
C LYS A 72 -20.09 6.82 2.31
N PHE A 73 -19.14 6.79 3.25
CA PHE A 73 -19.23 7.55 4.49
C PHE A 73 -18.15 8.60 4.63
N THR A 74 -17.06 8.50 3.88
CA THR A 74 -16.00 9.53 3.85
C THR A 74 -15.89 10.19 2.47
N ASP A 75 -15.40 11.43 2.44
CA ASP A 75 -15.18 12.17 1.21
C ASP A 75 -13.81 11.82 0.58
N VAL A 76 -13.78 11.73 -0.76
CA VAL A 76 -12.54 11.39 -1.48
C VAL A 76 -11.47 12.48 -1.36
N ASN A 77 -11.86 13.75 -1.21
CA ASN A 77 -10.93 14.86 -1.06
C ASN A 77 -10.26 14.85 0.31
N ASP A 78 -11.01 14.51 1.37
CA ASP A 78 -10.46 14.36 2.72
C ASP A 78 -9.43 13.21 2.76
N VAL A 79 -9.76 12.11 2.09
CA VAL A 79 -8.83 10.99 1.92
C VAL A 79 -7.60 11.44 1.14
N ALA A 80 -7.77 12.09 -0.01
CA ALA A 80 -6.65 12.57 -0.82
C ALA A 80 -5.74 13.52 -0.04
N SER A 81 -6.32 14.43 0.75
CA SER A 81 -5.58 15.36 1.60
C SER A 81 -4.83 14.63 2.73
N CYS A 82 -5.36 13.54 3.28
CA CYS A 82 -4.61 12.75 4.24
C CYS A 82 -3.43 12.03 3.57
N LEU A 83 -3.70 11.38 2.43
CA LEU A 83 -2.73 10.57 1.71
C LEU A 83 -1.56 11.39 1.14
N SER A 84 -1.70 12.70 0.92
CA SER A 84 -0.62 13.56 0.38
C SER A 84 0.62 13.60 1.27
N ASN A 85 0.49 13.28 2.56
CA ASN A 85 1.60 13.23 3.51
C ASN A 85 2.37 11.89 3.45
N TRP A 86 1.85 10.88 2.74
CA TRP A 86 2.47 9.57 2.68
C TRP A 86 3.61 9.49 1.66
N ARG A 87 4.52 8.54 1.85
CA ARG A 87 5.56 8.20 0.88
C ARG A 87 5.67 6.68 0.73
N LEU A 88 5.62 6.19 -0.51
CA LEU A 88 5.72 4.77 -0.85
C LEU A 88 6.99 4.56 -1.69
N ILE A 89 8.11 4.35 -1.03
CA ILE A 89 9.45 4.30 -1.64
C ILE A 89 9.78 2.86 -2.06
N GLY A 90 10.39 2.70 -3.23
CA GLY A 90 10.78 1.39 -3.75
C GLY A 90 9.70 0.67 -4.56
N PHE A 91 8.59 1.36 -4.86
CA PHE A 91 7.60 0.91 -5.82
C PHE A 91 7.74 1.68 -7.14
N PRO A 92 7.48 1.04 -8.29
CA PRO A 92 7.45 1.75 -9.57
C PRO A 92 6.42 2.88 -9.57
N ALA A 93 6.72 3.98 -10.26
CA ALA A 93 5.73 5.00 -10.57
C ALA A 93 4.53 4.36 -11.29
N GLN A 94 3.35 4.95 -11.13
CA GLN A 94 2.06 4.46 -11.64
C GLN A 94 1.58 3.12 -11.04
N THR A 95 2.31 2.53 -10.08
CA THR A 95 1.82 1.35 -9.34
C THR A 95 0.51 1.70 -8.66
N LYS A 96 -0.51 0.87 -8.89
CA LYS A 96 -1.84 1.02 -8.31
C LYS A 96 -1.86 0.41 -6.93
N PHE A 97 -2.38 1.17 -5.97
CA PHE A 97 -2.64 0.74 -4.62
C PHE A 97 -4.11 0.86 -4.30
N HIS A 98 -4.51 0.07 -3.32
CA HIS A 98 -5.79 0.16 -2.64
C HIS A 98 -5.54 0.53 -1.18
N VAL A 99 -6.40 1.38 -0.64
CA VAL A 99 -6.47 1.64 0.79
C VAL A 99 -7.89 1.44 1.28
N GLU A 100 -8.03 0.73 2.40
CA GLU A 100 -9.29 0.45 3.06
C GLU A 100 -9.25 1.01 4.47
N PHE A 101 -10.28 1.76 4.84
CA PHE A 101 -10.47 2.30 6.18
C PHE A 101 -11.68 1.62 6.79
N SER A 102 -11.50 0.94 7.93
CA SER A 102 -12.58 0.26 8.61
C SER A 102 -12.99 1.00 9.87
N TRP A 103 -14.30 1.24 9.99
CA TRP A 103 -14.94 1.88 11.13
C TRP A 103 -15.93 0.92 11.78
N ARG A 104 -16.02 0.97 13.10
CA ARG A 104 -17.00 0.21 13.89
C ARG A 104 -17.64 1.11 14.94
N HIS A 105 -18.97 1.05 15.06
CA HIS A 105 -19.70 1.76 16.09
C HIS A 105 -19.15 1.47 17.50
N SER A 106 -19.18 2.51 18.34
CA SER A 106 -18.57 2.52 19.68
C SER A 106 -17.05 2.33 19.75
N VAL A 107 -16.37 2.13 18.63
CA VAL A 107 -14.89 1.95 18.57
C VAL A 107 -14.24 3.07 17.77
N GLY A 108 -14.87 3.51 16.68
CA GLY A 108 -14.28 4.45 15.73
C GLY A 108 -13.53 3.73 14.60
N TRP A 109 -12.57 4.44 14.00
CA TRP A 109 -11.61 3.87 13.07
C TRP A 109 -10.78 2.80 13.78
N ASN A 110 -10.81 1.56 13.28
CA ASN A 110 -10.19 0.41 13.94
C ASN A 110 -9.07 -0.24 13.12
N SER A 111 -9.05 -0.03 11.81
CA SER A 111 -7.97 -0.53 10.97
C SER A 111 -7.86 0.25 9.67
N MET A 112 -6.64 0.27 9.16
CA MET A 112 -6.29 0.79 7.84
C MET A 112 -5.47 -0.29 7.13
N ARG A 113 -5.90 -0.69 5.92
CA ARG A 113 -5.17 -1.64 5.09
C ARG A 113 -4.70 -0.95 3.82
N ILE A 114 -3.43 -1.12 3.49
CA ILE A 114 -2.83 -0.64 2.24
C ILE A 114 -2.33 -1.85 1.48
N SER A 115 -2.68 -2.00 0.20
CA SER A 115 -2.22 -3.13 -0.58
C SER A 115 -2.08 -2.84 -2.08
N THR A 116 -1.20 -3.59 -2.71
CA THR A 116 -1.07 -3.74 -4.16
C THR A 116 -0.85 -5.23 -4.48
N LYS A 117 -0.49 -5.58 -5.71
CA LYS A 117 -0.35 -6.97 -6.17
C LYS A 117 0.58 -7.81 -5.27
N ASP A 118 1.73 -7.25 -4.90
CA ASP A 118 2.82 -7.99 -4.24
C ASP A 118 3.15 -7.43 -2.84
N TYR A 119 2.27 -6.60 -2.28
CA TYR A 119 2.47 -5.98 -0.97
C TYR A 119 1.13 -5.73 -0.27
N ALA A 120 1.08 -6.00 1.03
CA ALA A 120 -0.02 -5.59 1.89
C ALA A 120 0.49 -5.26 3.30
N GLN A 121 -0.05 -4.20 3.88
CA GLN A 121 0.15 -3.81 5.26
C GLN A 121 -1.21 -3.51 5.89
N VAL A 122 -1.41 -4.00 7.11
CA VAL A 122 -2.56 -3.67 7.94
C VAL A 122 -2.05 -2.96 9.18
N THR A 123 -2.61 -1.79 9.46
CA THR A 123 -2.41 -1.04 10.68
C THR A 123 -3.67 -1.17 11.51
N ILE A 124 -3.56 -1.78 12.69
CA ILE A 124 -4.63 -1.79 13.68
C ILE A 124 -4.59 -0.46 14.43
N ILE A 125 -5.74 0.19 14.51
CA ILE A 125 -5.91 1.47 15.18
C ILE A 125 -6.53 1.13 16.53
N GLU A 126 -5.70 1.07 17.56
CA GLU A 126 -6.19 0.96 18.92
C GLU A 126 -6.79 2.31 19.32
N SER A 127 -8.11 2.36 19.46
CA SER A 127 -8.78 3.53 20.03
C SER A 127 -8.31 3.67 21.48
N ARG A 128 -7.55 4.71 21.81
CA ARG A 128 -7.55 5.22 23.20
C ARG A 128 -8.97 5.69 23.45
N VAL A 129 -9.71 4.89 24.20
CA VAL A 129 -10.87 5.37 24.95
C VAL A 129 -10.29 6.27 26.03
N ASP A 130 -9.94 7.51 25.68
CA ASP A 130 -9.76 8.55 26.69
C ASP A 130 -11.18 8.83 27.21
N GLY A 131 -11.57 8.04 28.21
CA GLY A 131 -12.81 8.19 28.94
C GLY A 131 -12.93 9.63 29.43
N LYS A 132 -13.97 10.31 28.95
CA LYS A 132 -14.56 11.45 29.62
C LYS A 132 -16.03 11.16 29.81
#